data_AF-M7NTH2-F1
#
_entry.id   AF-M7NTH2-F1
#
_cell.length_a   1.000
_cell.length_b   1.000
_cell.length_c   1.000
_cell.angle_alpha   90.00
_cell.angle_beta   90.00
_cell.angle_gamma   90.00
#
_symmetry.space_group_name_H-M   'P 1'
#
loop_
_entity.id
_entity.type
_entity.pdbx_description
1 polymer ?
#
loop_
_entity_poly.entity_id
_entity_poly.type
_entity_poly.pdbx_seq_one_letter_code
_entity_poly.pdbx_strand_id
1 'polypeptide(L)'
;MADQDKSFFSSETNGSLKKVCRPINLSYRDGCMKLLEELNYCRENTWYLPWKCVEERHAYEKCEYEIFKERVKSLKELEKVER
;
A
#
# COMPACT_ATOMS: atom_id res chain seq x y z
N MET A 1 -5.27 -15.64 -34.59
CA MET A 1 -6.10 -14.47 -34.23
C MET A 1 -5.45 -13.80 -33.04
N ALA A 2 -4.73 -12.71 -33.35
CA ALA A 2 -4.08 -11.70 -32.50
C ALA A 2 -3.35 -12.15 -31.22
N ASP A 3 -2.07 -12.49 -31.40
CA ASP A 3 -1.01 -12.06 -30.49
C ASP A 3 -0.90 -10.52 -30.51
N GLN A 4 -1.09 -9.88 -29.35
CA GLN A 4 -0.80 -8.46 -28.98
C GLN A 4 -1.39 -8.33 -27.55
N ASP A 5 -0.68 -8.34 -26.42
CA ASP A 5 0.65 -7.82 -26.13
C ASP A 5 1.35 -8.67 -25.05
N LYS A 6 2.29 -9.52 -25.48
CA LYS A 6 3.37 -10.05 -24.65
C LYS A 6 4.56 -9.06 -24.56
N SER A 7 4.34 -7.80 -24.93
CA SER A 7 5.31 -6.71 -25.02
C SER A 7 5.31 -5.75 -23.82
N PHE A 8 4.89 -6.21 -22.63
CA PHE A 8 5.33 -5.61 -21.36
C PHE A 8 6.10 -6.61 -20.49
N PHE A 9 6.58 -7.68 -21.12
CA PHE A 9 7.40 -8.70 -20.49
C PHE A 9 8.84 -8.53 -21.00
N SER A 10 9.65 -7.88 -20.15
CA SER A 10 11.12 -7.85 -20.12
C SER A 10 11.91 -7.47 -21.38
N SER A 11 12.59 -6.33 -21.33
CA SER A 11 13.95 -6.19 -21.87
C SER A 11 14.77 -5.17 -21.08
N GLU A 12 15.99 -5.57 -20.76
CA GLU A 12 16.97 -4.90 -19.91
C GLU A 12 17.54 -3.65 -20.61
N THR A 13 17.98 -2.60 -19.89
CA THR A 13 19.36 -2.54 -19.39
C THR A 13 19.58 -1.32 -18.47
N ASN A 14 20.57 -1.49 -17.57
CA ASN A 14 21.21 -0.51 -16.69
C ASN A 14 20.47 -0.14 -15.39
N GLY A 15 20.77 -0.93 -14.35
CA GLY A 15 20.96 -0.43 -13.00
C GLY A 15 19.87 0.47 -12.45
N SER A 16 18.62 0.02 -12.42
CA SER A 16 17.62 0.55 -11.51
C SER A 16 16.61 -0.54 -11.21
N LEU A 17 16.45 -0.82 -9.92
CA LEU A 17 15.73 -1.94 -9.34
C LEU A 17 14.38 -2.15 -10.03
N LYS A 18 14.21 -3.32 -10.67
CA LYS A 18 12.89 -3.84 -11.05
C LYS A 18 12.05 -3.86 -9.77
N LYS A 19 11.16 -2.87 -9.57
CA LYS A 19 10.21 -2.92 -8.45
C LYS A 19 9.29 -4.11 -8.73
N VAL A 20 9.56 -5.21 -8.05
CA VAL A 20 8.66 -6.34 -8.01
C VAL A 20 7.38 -5.82 -7.35
N CYS A 21 6.33 -5.60 -8.13
CA CYS A 21 5.02 -5.30 -7.60
C CYS A 21 4.53 -6.52 -6.83
N ARG A 22 4.74 -6.53 -5.49
CA ARG A 22 4.12 -7.54 -4.63
C ARG A 22 2.60 -7.36 -4.71
N PRO A 23 1.84 -8.43 -4.96
CA PRO A 23 0.39 -8.31 -5.10
C PRO A 23 -0.21 -7.95 -3.74
N ILE A 24 -0.67 -6.71 -3.62
CA ILE A 24 -1.49 -6.26 -2.51
C ILE A 24 -2.96 -6.42 -2.91
N ASN A 25 -3.77 -6.97 -2.00
CA ASN A 25 -5.22 -7.11 -2.22
C ASN A 25 -5.82 -5.73 -2.55
N LEU A 26 -6.78 -5.71 -3.47
CA LEU A 26 -7.48 -4.51 -3.91
C LEU A 26 -7.97 -3.64 -2.75
N SER A 27 -8.41 -4.24 -1.65
CA SER A 27 -8.90 -3.54 -0.46
C SER A 27 -7.86 -2.65 0.24
N TYR A 28 -6.56 -2.93 0.09
CA TYR A 28 -5.50 -2.18 0.77
C TYR A 28 -4.75 -1.21 -0.15
N ARG A 29 -5.28 -0.93 -1.34
CA ARG A 29 -4.71 0.05 -2.29
C ARG A 29 -5.10 1.49 -1.93
N ASP A 30 -4.89 1.86 -0.67
CA ASP A 30 -5.04 3.22 -0.18
C ASP A 30 -3.71 4.00 -0.28
N GLY A 31 -3.72 5.28 0.08
CA GLY A 31 -2.50 6.11 0.15
C GLY A 31 -1.39 5.55 1.05
N CYS A 32 -1.74 4.66 2.00
CA CYS A 32 -0.80 4.00 2.91
C CYS A 32 -0.16 2.71 2.34
N MET A 33 -0.42 2.33 1.07
CA MET A 33 0.05 1.08 0.45
C MET A 33 1.57 0.88 0.57
N LYS A 34 2.36 1.95 0.56
CA LYS A 34 3.82 1.87 0.64
C LYS A 34 4.30 1.30 1.97
N LEU A 35 3.68 1.72 3.07
CA LEU A 35 4.01 1.24 4.43
C LEU A 35 3.58 -0.22 4.62
N LEU A 36 2.47 -0.61 3.97
CA LEU A 36 2.00 -1.99 4.02
C LEU A 36 2.97 -2.96 3.31
N GLU A 37 3.58 -2.54 2.21
CA GLU A 37 4.61 -3.31 1.53
C GLU A 37 5.82 -3.59 2.45
N GLU A 38 6.25 -2.58 3.21
CA GLU A 38 7.36 -2.68 4.18
C GLU A 38 7.01 -3.61 5.35
N LEU A 39 5.78 -3.51 5.87
CA LEU A 39 5.29 -4.40 6.91
C LEU A 39 5.20 -5.86 6.43
N ASN A 40 4.72 -6.08 5.21
CA ASN A 40 4.64 -7.43 4.64
C ASN A 40 6.03 -8.03 4.38
N TYR A 41 6.98 -7.21 3.95
CA TYR A 41 8.38 -7.64 3.83
C TYR A 41 8.97 -8.06 5.19
N CYS A 42 8.76 -7.26 6.24
CA CYS A 42 9.20 -7.63 7.59
C CYS A 42 8.54 -8.93 8.08
N ARG A 43 7.24 -9.10 7.83
CA ARG A 43 6.48 -10.31 8.21
C ARG A 43 6.96 -11.56 7.48
N GLU A 44 7.22 -11.48 6.18
CA GLU A 44 7.78 -12.57 5.39
C GLU A 44 9.16 -13.00 5.92
N ASN A 45 10.04 -12.04 6.22
CA ASN A 45 11.40 -12.32 6.69
C ASN A 45 11.46 -12.88 8.12
N THR A 46 10.51 -12.47 8.97
CA THR A 46 10.47 -12.85 10.39
C THR A 46 9.48 -13.97 10.68
N TRP A 47 8.89 -14.57 9.64
CA TRP A 47 7.87 -15.63 9.76
C TRP A 47 6.70 -15.20 10.66
N TYR A 48 6.27 -13.94 10.53
CA TYR A 48 5.12 -13.36 11.22
C TYR A 48 5.24 -13.34 12.77
N LEU A 49 6.46 -13.23 13.30
CA LEU A 49 6.68 -13.07 14.74
C LEU A 49 6.06 -11.75 15.25
N PRO A 50 5.20 -11.77 16.28
CA PRO A 50 4.36 -10.61 16.63
C PRO A 50 5.11 -9.43 17.27
N TRP A 51 6.33 -9.63 17.77
CA TRP A 51 7.13 -8.59 18.44
C TRP A 51 8.24 -7.98 17.57
N LYS A 52 8.46 -8.48 16.35
CA LYS A 52 9.59 -8.04 15.51
C LYS A 52 9.27 -6.84 14.61
N CYS A 53 8.06 -6.78 14.05
CA CYS A 53 7.66 -5.76 13.07
C CYS A 53 6.74 -4.69 13.68
N VAL A 54 7.04 -4.26 14.90
CA VAL A 54 6.16 -3.37 15.69
C VAL A 54 6.20 -1.94 15.16
N GLU A 55 7.37 -1.44 14.77
CA GLU A 55 7.56 -0.08 14.26
C GLU A 55 6.84 0.12 12.92
N GLU A 56 7.01 -0.82 11.99
CA GLU A 56 6.36 -0.80 10.68
C GLU A 56 4.84 -0.91 10.82
N ARG A 57 4.36 -1.70 11.80
CA ARG A 57 2.94 -1.80 12.12
C ARG A 57 2.39 -0.47 12.63
N HIS A 58 3.07 0.17 13.57
CA HIS A 58 2.62 1.46 14.11
C HIS A 58 2.69 2.58 13.07
N ALA A 59 3.67 2.56 12.17
CA ALA A 59 3.72 3.49 11.05
C ALA A 59 2.51 3.32 10.12
N TYR A 60 2.13 2.08 9.80
CA TYR A 60 0.94 1.78 8.99
C TYR A 60 -0.37 2.24 9.68
N GLU A 61 -0.55 1.89 10.95
CA GLU A 61 -1.74 2.27 11.75
C GLU A 61 -1.88 3.79 11.88
N LYS A 62 -0.77 4.51 12.07
CA LYS A 62 -0.77 5.97 12.14
C LYS A 62 -1.24 6.59 10.83
N CYS A 63 -0.75 6.07 9.70
CA CYS A 63 -1.17 6.54 8.38
C CYS A 63 -2.67 6.33 8.15
N GLU A 64 -3.20 5.16 8.48
CA GLU A 64 -4.65 4.89 8.37
C GLU A 64 -5.48 5.85 9.23
N TYR A 65 -5.01 6.15 10.44
CA TYR A 65 -5.68 7.06 11.35
C TYR A 65 -5.71 8.51 10.83
N GLU A 66 -4.64 8.97 10.19
CA GLU A 66 -4.57 10.30 9.57
C GLU A 66 -5.58 10.41 8.41
N ILE A 67 -5.61 9.43 7.50
CA ILE A 67 -6.58 9.39 6.39
C ILE A 67 -8.02 9.34 6.93
N PHE A 68 -8.28 8.56 7.98
CA PHE A 68 -9.60 8.50 8.60
C PHE A 68 -10.07 9.87 9.10
N LYS A 69 -9.19 10.63 9.77
CA LYS A 69 -9.53 11.99 10.23
C LYS A 69 -9.89 12.92 9.09
N GLU A 70 -9.17 12.85 7.98
CA GLU A 70 -9.47 13.65 6.78
C GLU A 70 -10.85 13.29 6.22
N ARG A 71 -11.15 12.00 6.08
CA ARG A 71 -12.47 11.52 5.63
C ARG A 71 -13.60 11.99 6.55
N VAL A 72 -13.41 11.90 7.86
CA VAL A 72 -14.41 12.40 8.84
C VAL A 72 -14.59 13.91 8.75
N LYS A 73 -13.52 14.65 8.50
CA LYS A 73 -13.59 16.11 8.30
C LYS A 73 -14.43 16.44 7.06
N SER A 74 -14.18 15.77 5.93
CA SER A 74 -14.99 15.94 4.71
C SER A 74 -16.45 15.58 4.92
N LEU A 75 -16.75 14.50 5.63
CA LEU A 75 -18.14 14.13 5.96
C LEU A 75 -18.84 15.21 6.78
N LYS A 76 -18.18 15.76 7.82
CA LYS A 76 -18.74 16.86 8.63
C LYS A 76 -18.94 18.15 7.85
N GLU A 77 -18.12 18.41 6.84
CA GLU A 77 -18.28 19.57 5.95
C GLU A 77 -19.52 19.39 5.07
N LEU A 78 -19.72 18.20 4.49
CA LEU A 78 -20.92 17.86 3.72
C LEU A 78 -22.20 17.94 4.57
N GLU A 79 -22.19 17.39 5.79
CA GLU A 79 -23.32 17.46 6.74
C GLU A 79 -23.74 18.90 7.09
N LYS A 80 -22.82 19.86 7.05
CA LYS A 80 -23.12 21.29 7.29
C LYS A 80 -23.69 21.98 6.06
N VAL A 81 -23.34 21.53 4.86
CA VAL A 81 -23.84 22.09 3.59
C VAL A 81 -25.27 21.60 3.33
N GLU A 82 -25.57 20.35 3.68
CA GLU A 82 -26.92 19.78 3.54
C GLU A 82 -27.95 20.35 4.54
N ARG A 83 -27.50 21.06 5.58
CA ARG A 83 -28.34 21.60 6.65
C ARG A 83 -28.58 23.10 6.49
#